data_AF-A0A7C6JVG8-F1
#
_entry.id   AF-A0A7C6JVG8-F1
#
_cell.length_a   1.000
_cell.length_b   1.000
_cell.length_c   1.000
_cell.angle_alpha   90.00
_cell.angle_beta   90.00
_cell.angle_gamma   90.00
#
_symmetry.space_group_name_H-M   'P 1'
#
loop_
_entity.id
_entity.type
_entity.pdbx_description
1 polymer ?
#
loop_
_entity_poly.entity_id
_entity_poly.type
_entity_poly.pdbx_seq_one_letter_code
_entity_poly.pdbx_strand_id
1 'polypeptide(L)'
;MKVTRTTTKTYEVSSGCNSKKWGMPFGRFIDIRVRNNQSVKQFESCFICGHRFSDDEIPNVVVVSSKGNRFSCDTCYEKVMRGGGRDE
;
A
#
# COMPACT_ATOMS: atom_id res chain seq x y z
N MET A 1 -7.86 -34.34 -13.66
CA MET A 1 -8.93 -33.39 -13.23
C MET A 1 -8.31 -32.02 -13.08
N LYS A 2 -8.83 -30.99 -13.77
CA LYS A 2 -8.41 -29.60 -13.57
C LYS A 2 -9.49 -28.88 -12.77
N VAL A 3 -9.11 -28.24 -11.67
CA VAL A 3 -10.00 -27.46 -10.81
C VAL A 3 -9.41 -26.05 -10.68
N THR A 4 -10.25 -25.04 -10.91
CA THR A 4 -9.90 -23.63 -10.69
C THR A 4 -10.77 -23.10 -9.55
N ARG A 5 -10.16 -22.47 -8.55
CA ARG A 5 -10.85 -21.87 -7.40
C ARG A 5 -10.53 -20.38 -7.30
N THR A 6 -11.56 -19.54 -7.34
CA THR A 6 -11.47 -18.10 -7.08
C THR A 6 -11.88 -17.80 -5.65
N THR A 7 -11.24 -16.81 -5.01
CA THR A 7 -11.62 -16.36 -3.67
C THR A 7 -11.63 -14.84 -3.64
N THR A 8 -12.72 -14.28 -3.13
CA THR A 8 -12.87 -12.83 -2.91
C THR A 8 -12.62 -12.52 -1.44
N LYS A 9 -11.91 -11.41 -1.16
CA LYS A 9 -11.69 -10.90 0.19
C LYS A 9 -11.95 -9.40 0.19
N THR A 10 -12.64 -8.93 1.22
CA THR A 10 -12.91 -7.51 1.44
C THR A 10 -12.02 -6.99 2.56
N TYR A 11 -11.54 -5.76 2.41
CA TYR A 11 -10.70 -5.08 3.39
C TYR A 11 -11.24 -3.68 3.64
N GLU A 12 -11.17 -3.26 4.90
CA GLU A 12 -11.31 -1.85 5.25
C GLU A 12 -9.95 -1.18 5.10
N VAL A 13 -9.92 -0.01 4.49
CA VAL A 13 -8.69 0.73 4.21
C VAL A 13 -8.85 2.16 4.68
N SER A 14 -7.97 2.61 5.56
CA SER A 14 -7.94 3.98 6.07
C SER A 14 -6.62 4.68 5.74
N SER A 15 -6.65 6.01 5.75
CA SER A 15 -5.46 6.83 5.50
C SER A 15 -4.47 6.72 6.65
N GLY A 16 -3.20 6.45 6.33
CA GLY A 16 -2.10 6.53 7.28
C GLY A 16 -1.33 7.84 7.12
N CYS A 17 -0.27 7.79 6.33
CA CYS A 17 0.67 8.89 6.13
C CYS A 17 0.76 9.23 4.64
N ASN A 18 0.64 10.50 4.26
CA ASN A 18 0.81 10.89 2.87
C ASN A 18 2.31 10.92 2.48
N SER A 19 2.58 10.94 1.18
CA SER A 19 3.93 10.93 0.61
C SER A 19 4.81 12.05 1.17
N LYS A 20 4.26 13.25 1.36
CA LYS A 20 4.99 14.39 1.95
C LYS A 20 5.43 14.14 3.39
N LYS A 21 4.56 13.56 4.22
CA LYS A 21 4.87 13.24 5.62
C LYS A 21 5.74 11.98 5.73
N TRP A 22 5.59 11.02 4.82
CA TRP A 22 6.41 9.82 4.78
C TRP A 22 7.84 10.14 4.34
N GLY A 23 7.99 10.91 3.26
CA GLY A 23 9.25 11.51 2.81
C GLY A 23 10.36 10.52 2.42
N MET A 24 10.10 9.21 2.42
CA MET A 24 11.08 8.18 2.11
C MET A 24 10.81 7.56 0.73
N PRO A 25 11.75 7.70 -0.23
CA PRO A 25 11.66 7.05 -1.53
C PRO A 25 11.53 5.53 -1.39
N PHE A 26 10.79 4.92 -2.32
CA PHE A 26 10.51 3.49 -2.33
C PHE A 26 11.80 2.65 -2.33
N GLY A 27 12.76 2.97 -3.20
CA GLY A 27 14.02 2.23 -3.29
C GLY A 27 14.79 2.23 -1.97
N ARG A 28 14.89 3.42 -1.33
CA ARG A 28 15.53 3.55 0.00
C ARG A 28 14.83 2.72 1.08
N PHE A 29 13.49 2.68 1.06
CA PHE A 29 12.74 1.84 1.99
C PHE A 29 13.04 0.34 1.79
N ILE A 30 13.05 -0.11 0.54
CA ILE A 30 13.36 -1.49 0.17
C ILE A 30 14.77 -1.87 0.62
N ASP A 31 15.76 -1.02 0.31
CA ASP A 31 17.17 -1.22 0.71
C ASP A 31 17.33 -1.40 2.22
N ILE A 32 16.68 -0.54 3.01
CA ILE A 32 16.74 -0.61 4.47
C ILE A 32 16.15 -1.94 4.96
N ARG A 33 15.02 -2.38 4.42
CA ARG A 33 14.39 -3.63 4.84
C ARG A 33 15.23 -4.84 4.45
N VAL A 34 15.73 -4.89 3.22
CA VAL A 34 16.59 -5.98 2.75
C VAL A 34 17.85 -6.06 3.59
N ARG A 35 18.53 -4.92 3.87
CA ARG A 35 19.71 -4.87 4.74
C ARG A 35 19.45 -5.39 6.15
N ASN A 36 18.24 -5.19 6.67
CA ASN A 36 17.82 -5.68 7.98
C ASN A 36 17.14 -7.07 7.93
N ASN A 37 17.26 -7.78 6.81
CA ASN A 37 16.68 -9.11 6.61
C ASN A 37 15.16 -9.17 6.83
N GLN A 38 14.46 -8.08 6.48
CA GLN A 38 13.02 -7.93 6.62
C GLN A 38 12.31 -8.13 5.28
N SER A 39 11.15 -8.77 5.31
CA SER A 39 10.34 -8.97 4.10
C SER A 39 9.87 -7.64 3.51
N VAL A 40 9.96 -7.54 2.18
CA VAL A 40 9.46 -6.42 1.36
C VAL A 40 8.20 -6.78 0.56
N LYS A 41 7.85 -8.07 0.50
CA LYS A 41 6.78 -8.62 -0.36
C LYS A 41 5.46 -7.86 -0.26
N GLN A 42 5.12 -7.40 0.94
CA GLN A 42 3.86 -6.71 1.19
C GLN A 42 3.84 -5.24 0.78
N PHE A 43 4.96 -4.72 0.27
CA PHE A 43 5.16 -3.32 -0.10
C PHE A 43 5.54 -3.13 -1.58
N GLU A 44 5.65 -4.20 -2.37
CA GLU A 44 6.15 -4.17 -3.76
C GLU A 44 5.30 -3.32 -4.72
N SER A 45 4.05 -3.04 -4.36
CA SER A 45 3.13 -2.28 -5.20
C SER A 45 2.03 -1.62 -4.37
N CYS A 46 1.28 -0.72 -4.99
CA CYS A 46 0.07 -0.17 -4.41
C CYS A 46 -0.90 -1.30 -4.07
N PHE A 47 -1.29 -1.40 -2.80
CA PHE A 47 -2.19 -2.46 -2.34
C PHE A 47 -3.56 -2.45 -3.03
N ILE A 48 -4.02 -1.27 -3.47
CA ILE A 48 -5.38 -1.07 -4.00
C ILE A 48 -5.45 -1.37 -5.50
N CYS A 49 -4.47 -0.91 -6.28
CA CYS A 49 -4.51 -1.03 -7.75
C CYS A 49 -3.34 -1.81 -8.36
N GLY A 50 -2.34 -2.21 -7.57
CA GLY A 50 -1.17 -2.95 -8.04
C GLY A 50 -0.12 -2.10 -8.78
N HIS A 51 -0.23 -0.77 -8.77
CA HIS A 51 0.80 0.13 -9.32
C HIS A 51 2.19 -0.21 -8.77
N ARG A 52 3.18 -0.35 -9.66
CA ARG A 52 4.57 -0.61 -9.28
C ARG A 52 5.31 0.72 -9.16
N PHE A 53 5.93 0.93 -8.01
CA PHE A 53 6.67 2.14 -7.70
C PHE A 53 8.03 2.14 -8.39
N SER A 54 8.49 3.30 -8.85
CA SER A 54 9.92 3.49 -9.16
C SER A 54 10.72 3.78 -7.88
N ASP A 55 12.03 3.60 -7.92
CA ASP A 55 12.89 3.75 -6.73
C ASP A 55 12.83 5.17 -6.11
N ASP A 56 12.69 6.19 -6.95
CA ASP A 56 12.58 7.60 -6.54
C ASP A 56 11.16 8.01 -6.14
N GLU A 57 10.14 7.19 -6.43
CA GLU A 57 8.75 7.48 -6.06
C GLU A 57 8.59 7.42 -4.54
N ILE A 58 7.90 8.40 -3.96
CA ILE A 58 7.58 8.42 -2.53
C ILE A 58 6.14 7.93 -2.35
N PRO A 59 5.92 6.68 -1.90
CA PRO A 59 4.58 6.15 -1.75
C PRO A 59 3.83 6.81 -0.59
N ASN A 60 2.50 6.75 -0.62
CA ASN A 60 1.68 7.01 0.56
C ASN A 60 1.50 5.72 1.36
N VAL A 61 1.26 5.85 2.67
CA VAL A 61 0.95 4.75 3.57
C VAL A 61 -0.54 4.71 3.87
N VAL A 62 -1.16 3.55 3.66
CA VAL A 62 -2.53 3.24 4.11
C VAL A 62 -2.48 2.13 5.16
N VAL A 63 -3.52 2.08 6.00
CA VAL A 63 -3.71 1.01 6.98
C VAL A 63 -4.82 0.10 6.48
N VAL A 64 -4.50 -1.19 6.33
CA VAL A 64 -5.42 -2.19 5.81
C VAL A 64 -5.83 -3.14 6.93
N SER A 65 -7.13 -3.35 7.12
CA SER A 65 -7.64 -4.24 8.18
C SER A 65 -7.02 -5.63 8.10
N SER A 66 -6.60 -6.19 9.24
CA SER A 66 -5.87 -7.47 9.38
C SER A 66 -4.49 -7.56 8.68
N LYS A 67 -4.05 -6.54 7.96
CA LYS A 67 -2.77 -6.53 7.21
C LYS A 67 -1.79 -5.47 7.71
N GLY A 68 -2.27 -4.43 8.38
CA GLY A 68 -1.46 -3.30 8.85
C GLY A 68 -1.04 -2.38 7.70
N ASN A 69 0.12 -1.74 7.85
CA ASN A 69 0.58 -0.72 6.91
C ASN A 69 0.90 -1.30 5.53
N ARG A 70 0.46 -0.61 4.47
CA ARG A 70 0.73 -0.90 3.06
C ARG A 70 0.98 0.38 2.28
N PHE A 71 1.58 0.26 1.11
CA PHE A 71 1.76 1.40 0.22
C PHE A 71 0.57 1.61 -0.72
N SER A 72 0.38 2.87 -1.11
CA SER A 72 -0.58 3.30 -2.12
C SER A 72 -0.03 4.44 -2.97
N CYS A 73 -0.40 4.47 -4.25
CA CYS A 73 -0.14 5.62 -5.12
C CYS A 73 -1.05 6.80 -4.73
N ASP A 74 -0.70 8.00 -5.17
CA ASP A 74 -1.45 9.23 -4.86
C ASP A 74 -2.93 9.12 -5.23
N THR A 75 -3.26 8.60 -6.41
CA THR A 75 -4.65 8.44 -6.86
C THR A 75 -5.48 7.58 -5.91
N CYS A 76 -4.91 6.47 -5.43
CA CYS A 76 -5.60 5.58 -4.50
C CYS A 76 -5.69 6.19 -3.10
N TYR A 77 -4.62 6.84 -2.64
CA TYR A 77 -4.61 7.52 -1.35
C TYR A 77 -5.67 8.64 -1.29
N GLU A 78 -5.79 9.45 -2.34
CA GLU A 78 -6.83 10.47 -2.44
C GLU A 78 -8.25 9.89 -2.36
N LYS A 79 -8.49 8.73 -2.99
CA LYS A 79 -9.79 8.04 -2.89
C LYS A 79 -10.09 7.61 -1.46
N VAL A 80 -9.09 7.09 -0.74
CA VAL A 80 -9.24 6.72 0.67
C VAL A 80 -9.51 7.96 1.53
N MET A 81 -8.82 9.08 1.28
CA MET A 81 -9.05 10.35 2.00
C MET A 81 -10.45 10.92 1.74
N ARG A 82 -10.95 10.82 0.51
CA ARG A 82 -12.30 11.29 0.13
C ARG A 82 -13.40 10.36 0.66
N GLY A 83 -13.19 9.05 0.60
CA GLY A 83 -14.13 8.03 1.08
C GLY A 83 -14.11 7.79 2.60
N GLY A 84 -13.16 8.39 3.33
CA GLY A 84 -13.14 8.43 4.79
C GLY A 84 -14.11 9.45 5.40
N GLY A 85 -14.81 10.23 4.57
CA GLY A 85 -15.96 11.05 4.96
C GLY A 85 -17.25 10.30 4.67
N ARG A 86 -17.88 9.81 5.74
CA ARG A 86 -19.29 9.43 5.91
C ARG A 86 -20.16 9.39 4.63
N ASP A 87 -20.74 8.22 4.38
CA ASP A 87 -22.17 8.15 4.11
C ASP A 87 -22.91 8.91 5.23
N GLU A 88 -23.27 10.19 5.00
CA GLU A 88 -24.49 10.90 5.44
C GLU A 88 -24.45 12.37 4.98
#